data_AF-A0A950CSQ9-F1
#
_entry.id   AF-A0A950CSQ9-F1
#
_cell.length_a   1.000
_cell.length_b   1.000
_cell.length_c   1.000
_cell.angle_alpha   90.00
_cell.angle_beta   90.00
_cell.angle_gamma   90.00
#
_symmetry.space_group_name_H-M   'P 1'
#
loop_
_entity.id
_entity.type
_entity.pdbx_description
1 polymer ?
#
loop_
_entity_poly.entity_id
_entity_poly.type
_entity_poly.pdbx_seq_one_letter_code
_entity_poly.pdbx_strand_id
1 'polypeptide(L)' 'MKEARYDKLIEAFGGSAHYVTGPETLKRALVEALAAHKPALINCVIDPKAGTESGHIQHLNPRSQLSQSN' A
#
# COMPACT_ATOMS: atom_id res chain seq x y z
N MET A 1 -4.31 4.75 -9.94
CA MET A 1 -5.45 3.81 -9.95
C MET A 1 -5.98 3.70 -8.53
N LYS A 2 -7.23 4.11 -8.27
CA LYS A 2 -7.82 4.11 -6.90
C LYS A 2 -8.39 2.76 -6.47
N GLU A 3 -8.57 1.82 -7.40
CA GLU A 3 -9.37 0.59 -7.18
C GLU A 3 -8.64 -0.68 -7.62
N ALA A 4 -7.31 -0.64 -7.73
CA ALA A 4 -6.54 -1.83 -8.11
C ALA A 4 -6.72 -2.94 -7.04
N ARG A 5 -6.99 -4.17 -7.50
CA ARG A 5 -7.20 -5.35 -6.66
C ARG A 5 -5.95 -6.22 -6.63
N TYR A 6 -4.89 -5.74 -5.98
CA TYR A 6 -3.63 -6.50 -5.87
C TYR A 6 -3.83 -7.84 -5.17
N ASP A 7 -4.74 -7.91 -4.20
CA ASP A 7 -5.17 -9.14 -3.54
C ASP A 7 -5.59 -10.24 -4.53
N LYS A 8 -6.18 -9.89 -5.67
CA LYS A 8 -6.58 -10.88 -6.68
C LYS A 8 -5.39 -11.56 -7.37
N LEU A 9 -4.21 -10.93 -7.39
CA LEU A 9 -3.03 -11.50 -8.02
C LEU A 9 -2.54 -12.77 -7.30
N ILE A 10 -2.64 -12.81 -5.96
CA ILE A 10 -2.12 -13.94 -5.18
C ILE A 10 -2.97 -15.21 -5.37
N GLU A 11 -4.24 -15.05 -5.74
CA GLU A 11 -5.14 -16.18 -6.03
C GLU A 11 -4.61 -17.04 -7.18
N ALA A 12 -4.00 -16.42 -8.21
CA ALA A 12 -3.38 -17.14 -9.32
C ALA A 12 -2.20 -18.03 -8.90
N PHE A 13 -1.57 -17.73 -7.76
CA PHE A 13 -0.46 -18.49 -7.19
C PHE A 13 -0.90 -19.37 -6.01
N GLY A 14 -2.21 -19.51 -5.76
CA GLY A 14 -2.78 -20.34 -4.70
C GLY A 14 -2.59 -19.78 -3.28
N GLY A 15 -2.27 -18.49 -3.14
CA GLY A 15 -2.15 -17.85 -1.83
C GLY A 15 -3.43 -17.18 -1.35
N SER A 16 -3.40 -16.65 -0.13
CA SER A 16 -4.55 -16.03 0.53
C SER A 16 -4.68 -14.55 0.19
N ALA A 17 -5.83 -14.15 -0.37
CA ALA A 17 -6.15 -12.79 -0.75
C ALA A 17 -6.97 -12.08 0.34
N HIS A 18 -6.55 -10.87 0.74
CA HIS A 18 -7.30 -10.04 1.69
C HIS A 18 -7.44 -8.61 1.15
N TYR A 19 -8.65 -8.07 1.16
CA TYR A 19 -8.94 -6.66 0.86
C TYR A 19 -9.41 -5.97 2.13
N VAL A 20 -8.69 -4.93 2.58
CA VAL A 20 -8.95 -4.28 3.87
C VAL A 20 -9.03 -2.77 3.73
N THR A 21 -10.01 -2.16 4.41
CA THR A 21 -10.29 -0.72 4.34
C THR A 21 -10.12 -0.01 5.68
N GLY A 22 -9.62 -0.71 6.71
CA GLY A 22 -9.40 -0.12 8.02
C GLY A 22 -8.48 -0.92 8.94
N PRO A 23 -8.01 -0.31 10.04
CA PRO A 23 -6.99 -0.89 10.92
C PRO A 23 -7.41 -2.22 11.56
N GLU A 24 -8.65 -2.32 12.05
CA GLU A 24 -9.14 -3.56 12.67
C GLU A 24 -9.22 -4.71 11.66
N THR A 25 -9.67 -4.43 10.44
CA THR A 25 -9.70 -5.44 9.37
C THR A 25 -8.31 -5.85 8.93
N LEU A 26 -7.35 -4.92 8.94
CA LEU A 26 -5.93 -5.22 8.67
C LEU A 26 -5.35 -6.12 9.77
N LYS A 27 -5.57 -5.79 11.04
CA LYS A 27 -5.08 -6.59 12.17
C LYS A 27 -5.59 -8.03 12.08
N ARG A 28 -6.88 -8.22 11.81
CA ARG A 28 -7.47 -9.55 11.62
C ARG A 28 -6.84 -10.28 10.43
N ALA A 29 -6.77 -9.65 9.26
CA ALA A 29 -6.19 -10.27 8.06
C ALA A 29 -4.72 -10.67 8.27
N LEU A 30 -3.94 -9.86 9.01
CA LEU A 30 -2.56 -10.17 9.35
C LEU A 30 -2.45 -11.41 10.23
N VAL A 31 -3.28 -11.51 11.28
CA VAL A 31 -3.29 -12.67 12.18
C VAL A 31 -3.69 -13.94 11.41
N GLU A 32 -4.72 -13.86 10.57
CA GLU A 32 -5.17 -14.99 9.73
C GLU A 32 -4.08 -15.43 8.74
N ALA A 33 -3.44 -14.48 8.05
CA ALA A 33 -2.37 -14.78 7.09
C ALA A 33 -1.16 -15.46 7.75
N LEU A 34 -0.75 -14.98 8.93
CA LEU A 34 0.34 -15.59 9.70
C LEU A 34 -0.02 -17.00 10.18
N ALA A 35 -1.23 -17.19 10.71
CA ALA A 35 -1.71 -18.50 11.17
C ALA A 35 -1.87 -19.52 10.02
N ALA A 36 -2.16 -19.06 8.80
CA ALA A 36 -2.35 -19.93 7.65
C ALA A 36 -1.06 -20.57 7.12
N HIS A 37 0.12 -20.04 7.48
CA HIS A 37 1.43 -20.49 7.01
C HIS A 37 1.52 -20.67 5.49
N LYS A 38 0.89 -19.74 4.74
CA LYS A 38 0.84 -19.74 3.27
C LYS A 38 1.18 -18.35 2.74
N PRO A 39 1.64 -18.24 1.47
CA PRO A 39 1.75 -16.94 0.81
C PRO A 39 0.42 -16.19 0.88
N ALA A 40 0.48 -14.91 1.26
CA ALA A 40 -0.70 -14.06 1.40
C ALA A 40 -0.41 -12.66 0.86
N LEU A 41 -1.44 -12.01 0.32
CA LEU A 41 -1.39 -10.62 -0.12
C LEU A 41 -2.55 -9.85 0.51
N ILE A 42 -2.22 -8.85 1.31
CA ILE A 42 -3.19 -7.96 1.96
C ILE A 42 -3.17 -6.62 1.22
N ASN A 43 -4.23 -6.33 0.49
CA ASN A 43 -4.44 -5.06 -0.20
C ASN A 43 -5.09 -4.05 0.75
N CYS A 44 -4.28 -3.17 1.30
CA CYS A 44 -4.71 -2.11 2.22
C CYS A 44 -5.10 -0.85 1.45
N VAL A 45 -6.36 -0.44 1.57
CA VAL A 45 -6.80 0.84 1.02
C VAL A 45 -6.25 1.97 1.88
N ILE A 46 -5.46 2.85 1.26
CA ILE A 46 -4.88 4.05 1.87
C ILE A 46 -5.46 5.29 1.19
N ASP A 47 -5.70 6.36 1.95
CA ASP A 47 -6.04 7.66 1.37
C ASP A 47 -4.87 8.13 0.47
N PRO A 48 -5.12 8.38 -0.84
CA PRO A 48 -4.08 8.87 -1.75
C PRO A 48 -3.40 10.17 -1.30
N LYS A 49 -3.98 10.92 -0.36
CA LYS A 49 -3.42 12.16 0.19
C LYS A 49 -2.62 11.96 1.49
N ALA A 50 -2.59 10.76 2.06
CA ALA A 50 -1.94 10.52 3.35
C ALA A 50 -0.40 10.57 3.30
N GLY A 51 0.19 10.38 2.12
CA GLY A 51 1.64 10.38 1.94
C GLY A 51 2.22 11.77 1.64
N THR A 52 3.46 11.98 2.05
CA THR A 52 4.32 13.04 1.48
C THR A 52 5.24 12.40 0.42
N GLU A 53 5.70 13.20 -0.55
CA GLU A 53 6.44 12.71 -1.72
C GLU A 53 7.62 11.78 -1.36
N SER A 54 8.41 12.18 -0.36
CA SER A 54 9.61 11.43 0.07
C SER A 54 9.62 11.11 1.58
N GLY A 55 8.47 11.19 2.26
CA GLY A 55 8.40 10.94 3.70
C GLY A 55 9.31 11.88 4.49
N HIS A 56 10.12 11.29 5.37
CA HIS A 56 11.08 12.00 6.23
C HIS A 56 12.23 12.67 5.46
N ILE A 57 12.58 12.19 4.27
CA ILE A 57 13.73 12.69 3.49
C ILE A 57 13.34 13.74 2.44
N GLN A 58 12.21 14.42 2.62
CA GLN A 58 11.74 15.50 1.74
C GLN A 58 12.79 16.59 1.48
N HIS A 59 13.71 16.82 2.42
CA HIS A 59 14.80 17.79 2.26
C HIS A 59 15.78 17.44 1.13
N LEU A 60 15.78 16.19 0.64
CA LEU A 60 16.57 15.73 -0.50
C LEU A 60 15.81 15.80 -1.83
N ASN A 61 14.58 16.31 -1.85
CA ASN A 61 13.80 16.40 -3.08
C ASN A 61 14.52 17.31 -4.09
N PRO A 62 14.56 16.93 -5.37
CA PRO A 62 15.14 17.78 -6.42
C PRO A 62 14.49 19.15 -6.39
N ARG A 63 15.29 20.20 -6.20
CA ARG A 63 14.80 21.57 -6.37
C ARG A 63 14.79 21.86 -7.87
N SER A 64 13.61 21.97 -8.45
CA SER A 64 13.45 22.44 -9.83
C SER A 64 14.09 23.84 -9.96
N GLN A 65 15.04 23.99 -10.87
CA GLN A 65 15.65 25.30 -11.20
C GLN A 65 14.75 26.15 -12.11
N LEU A 66 13.59 25.64 -12.54
CA LEU A 66 12.73 26.27 -13.56
C LEU A 66 11.77 27.34 -13.01
N SER A 67 11.93 27.79 -11.76
CA SER A 67 11.09 28.84 -11.15
C SER A 67 11.78 30.21 -11.00
N GLN A 68 12.98 30.40 -11.56
CA GLN A 68 13.62 31.73 -11.65
C GLN A 68 13.72 32.19 -13.09
N SER A 69 12.58 32.46 -13.71
CA SER A 69 12.54 33.28 -14.92
C SER A 69 11.22 34.05 -14.95
N ASN A 70 11.34 35.32 -14.54
CA ASN A 70 10.44 36.48 -14.63
C ASN A 70 9.08 36.43 -13.93
#